data_AF-A0A5U3EY33-F1
#
_entry.id   AF-A0A5U3EY33-F1
#
_cell.length_a   1.000
_cell.length_b   1.000
_cell.length_c   1.000
_cell.angle_alpha   90.00
_cell.angle_beta   90.00
_cell.angle_gamma   90.00
#
_symmetry.space_group_name_H-M   'P 1'
#
loop_
_entity.id
_entity.type
_entity.pdbx_description
1 polymer ?
#
loop_
_entity_poly.entity_id
_entity_poly.type
_entity_poly.pdbx_seq_one_letter_code
_entity_poly.pdbx_strand_id
1 'polypeptide(L)'
;MGRAERQSVVVAGENAGKSDRHWCNNRSEGERVTPQTITWVRNNVIFALNCGGKPQRGQLAAFEGFARATNKRYGRHRERTLKIGNRWYCRDTDPVYVLETARNKKQPDVITPEEFSSASWRRAINSLDDYEKAWILYCYGGEHTYMNHMLICEYIWLQMHNRLRASRKRITDDMTGNLITLAGIMTWNAGQLMGGKDNAEIFAPSYAAQEIGVSDKAWWKSYKKHWKFMYDKCAELDLNALEKLMKKI
;
A
#
# COMPACT_ATOMS: atom_id res chain seq x y z
N MET A 1 -62.60 6.48 25.92
CA MET A 1 -61.43 5.58 25.96
C MET A 1 -61.26 4.99 24.56
N GLY A 2 -60.19 5.14 23.78
CA GLY A 2 -58.95 5.88 23.89
C GLY A 2 -58.49 6.16 22.44
N ARG A 3 -57.99 7.36 22.19
CA ARG A 3 -57.53 7.83 20.87
C ARG A 3 -56.15 7.21 20.63
N ALA A 4 -56.04 6.28 19.68
CA ALA A 4 -54.75 5.72 19.31
C ALA A 4 -53.91 6.78 18.59
N GLU A 5 -52.88 7.29 19.26
CA GLU A 5 -51.84 8.14 18.69
C GLU A 5 -51.13 7.41 17.57
N ARG A 6 -51.12 8.01 16.38
CA ARG A 6 -50.24 7.59 15.29
C ARG A 6 -48.82 8.03 15.64
N GLN A 7 -47.96 7.06 15.97
CA GLN A 7 -46.52 7.29 16.04
C GLN A 7 -46.01 7.75 14.68
N SER A 8 -45.28 8.86 14.65
CA SER A 8 -44.57 9.34 13.46
C SER A 8 -43.43 8.38 13.12
N VAL A 9 -43.52 7.73 11.96
CA VAL A 9 -42.43 6.95 11.38
C VAL A 9 -41.32 7.93 10.98
N VAL A 10 -40.21 7.91 11.72
CA VAL A 10 -39.00 8.63 11.34
C VAL A 10 -38.42 7.93 10.11
N VAL A 11 -38.49 8.60 8.96
CA VAL A 11 -37.83 8.18 7.73
C VAL A 11 -36.31 8.28 7.97
N ALA A 12 -35.66 7.12 8.12
CA ALA A 12 -34.22 7.01 8.12
C ALA A 12 -33.70 7.32 6.71
N GLY A 13 -33.36 8.58 6.44
CA GLY A 13 -32.95 8.96 5.08
C GLY A 13 -32.43 10.38 4.84
N GLU A 14 -32.21 11.21 5.86
CA GLU A 14 -31.81 12.62 5.64
C GLU A 14 -30.39 13.00 6.09
N ASN A 15 -29.51 12.02 6.37
CA ASN A 15 -28.11 12.29 6.74
C ASN A 15 -27.08 11.70 5.75
N ALA A 16 -27.43 11.58 4.46
CA ALA A 16 -26.52 11.11 3.41
C ALA A 16 -26.01 12.25 2.50
N GLY A 17 -25.83 13.46 3.05
CA GLY A 17 -25.52 14.67 2.28
C GLY A 17 -24.38 15.55 2.79
N LYS A 18 -23.69 15.18 3.87
CA LYS A 18 -22.49 15.89 4.33
C LYS A 18 -21.29 15.00 4.12
N SER A 19 -20.70 15.10 2.92
CA SER A 19 -19.33 14.67 2.75
C SER A 19 -18.46 15.57 3.63
N ASP A 20 -17.95 15.03 4.73
CA ASP A 20 -16.90 15.65 5.53
C ASP A 20 -15.57 15.65 4.75
N ARG A 21 -15.57 16.35 3.62
CA ARG A 21 -14.37 16.79 2.90
C ARG A 21 -14.00 18.18 3.40
N HIS A 22 -13.87 18.31 4.72
CA HIS A 22 -13.20 19.43 5.34
C HIS A 22 -11.96 18.91 6.07
N TRP A 23 -11.03 18.38 5.29
CA TRP A 23 -9.66 18.21 5.75
C TRP A 23 -8.83 19.30 5.09
N CYS A 24 -8.27 20.12 5.94
CA CYS A 24 -7.62 21.38 5.64
C CYS A 24 -6.59 21.23 4.51
N ASN A 25 -6.86 21.83 3.37
CA ASN A 25 -5.81 22.26 2.44
C ASN A 25 -5.08 23.45 3.08
N ASN A 26 -4.27 23.18 4.09
CA ASN A 26 -3.28 24.14 4.54
C ASN A 26 -2.06 23.96 3.65
N ARG A 27 -2.04 24.74 2.56
CA ARG A 27 -0.81 25.03 1.82
C ARG A 27 0.02 25.98 2.69
N SER A 28 0.65 25.44 3.72
CA SER A 28 1.57 26.15 4.61
C SER A 28 2.98 25.82 4.17
N GLU A 29 3.49 26.61 3.23
CA GLU A 29 4.90 26.67 2.86
C GLU A 29 5.72 27.07 4.11
N GLY A 30 6.09 26.09 4.93
CA GLY A 30 6.92 26.28 6.12
C GLY A 30 6.44 25.62 7.42
N GLU A 31 5.36 24.84 7.43
CA GLU A 31 4.91 24.17 8.66
C GLU A 31 5.88 23.03 9.04
N ARG A 32 6.52 23.15 10.21
CA ARG A 32 7.43 22.12 10.73
C ARG A 32 6.64 20.83 10.92
N VAL A 33 7.08 19.76 10.28
CA VAL A 33 6.45 18.46 10.41
C VAL A 33 6.53 18.02 11.88
N THR A 34 5.37 17.77 12.49
CA THR A 34 5.29 17.36 13.89
C THR A 34 5.48 15.83 14.01
N PRO A 35 5.94 15.32 15.17
CA PRO A 35 6.01 13.86 15.39
C PRO A 35 4.66 13.17 15.22
N GLN A 36 3.56 13.85 15.55
CA GLN A 36 2.20 13.34 15.40
C GLN A 36 1.82 13.19 13.92
N THR A 37 2.18 14.17 13.08
CA THR A 37 1.91 14.11 11.64
C THR A 37 2.69 12.97 10.97
N ILE A 38 3.96 12.73 11.34
CA ILE A 38 4.74 11.60 10.81
C ILE A 38 4.09 10.26 11.17
N THR A 39 3.64 10.09 12.41
CA THR A 39 2.97 8.87 12.85
C THR A 39 1.66 8.66 12.09
N TRP A 40 0.90 9.72 11.84
CA TRP A 40 -0.31 9.64 11.03
C TRP A 40 -0.01 9.22 9.59
N VAL A 41 0.98 9.82 8.94
CA VAL A 41 1.44 9.44 7.58
C VAL A 41 1.85 7.97 7.56
N ARG A 42 2.67 7.54 8.54
CA ARG A 42 3.12 6.15 8.68
C ARG A 42 1.95 5.16 8.76
N ASN A 43 0.95 5.43 9.59
CA ASN A 43 -0.22 4.57 9.73
C ASN A 43 -1.03 4.46 8.44
N ASN A 44 -1.18 5.56 7.69
CA ASN A 44 -1.85 5.55 6.39
C ASN A 44 -1.05 4.78 5.34
N VAL A 45 0.29 4.88 5.34
CA VAL A 45 1.17 4.09 4.46
C VAL A 45 1.04 2.60 4.76
N ILE A 46 1.13 2.20 6.03
CA ILE A 46 0.95 0.82 6.46
C ILE A 46 -0.43 0.30 6.02
N PHE A 47 -1.48 1.10 6.23
CA PHE A 47 -2.83 0.72 5.78
C PHE A 47 -2.89 0.58 4.26
N ALA A 48 -2.36 1.53 3.50
CA ALA A 48 -2.44 1.54 2.04
C ALA A 48 -1.65 0.41 1.36
N LEU A 49 -0.53 -0.03 1.97
CA LEU A 49 0.28 -1.14 1.48
C LEU A 49 -0.31 -2.51 1.82
N ASN A 50 -1.06 -2.59 2.92
CA ASN A 50 -1.58 -3.87 3.44
C ASN A 50 -3.11 -4.02 3.28
N CYS A 51 -3.82 -3.00 2.79
CA CYS A 51 -5.25 -3.09 2.49
C CYS A 51 -5.49 -3.96 1.24
N GLY A 52 -6.62 -4.67 1.21
CA GLY A 52 -7.05 -5.38 -0.01
C GLY A 52 -6.92 -6.90 0.01
N GLY A 53 -7.02 -7.52 1.19
CA GLY A 53 -7.03 -8.98 1.33
C GLY A 53 -8.33 -9.64 0.85
N LYS A 54 -8.73 -9.45 -0.41
CA LYS A 54 -9.58 -10.45 -1.08
C LYS A 54 -8.67 -11.28 -1.96
N PRO A 55 -8.57 -12.60 -1.77
CA PRO A 55 -7.89 -13.43 -2.75
C PRO A 55 -8.55 -13.14 -4.09
N GLN A 56 -7.76 -12.70 -5.07
CA GLN A 56 -8.20 -12.69 -6.46
C GLN A 56 -8.58 -14.13 -6.77
N ARG A 57 -9.88 -14.41 -6.62
CA ARG A 57 -10.54 -15.58 -7.15
C ARG A 57 -10.06 -15.65 -8.59
N GLY A 58 -9.17 -16.62 -8.87
CA GLY A 58 -8.39 -16.64 -10.11
C GLY A 58 -9.28 -16.53 -11.35
N GLN A 59 -8.71 -16.34 -12.54
CA GLN A 59 -9.46 -16.07 -13.77
C GLN A 59 -10.71 -16.97 -13.97
N LEU A 60 -10.66 -18.23 -13.51
CA LEU A 60 -11.76 -19.20 -13.54
C LEU A 60 -12.95 -18.88 -12.63
N ALA A 61 -12.71 -18.30 -11.46
CA ALA A 61 -13.78 -17.95 -10.53
C ALA A 61 -14.57 -16.70 -10.96
N ALA A 62 -14.00 -15.86 -11.85
CA ALA A 62 -14.78 -14.87 -12.60
C ALA A 62 -15.82 -15.53 -13.53
N PHE A 63 -15.62 -16.79 -13.92
CA PHE A 63 -16.57 -17.57 -14.72
C PHE A 63 -17.62 -18.33 -13.89
N GLU A 64 -17.51 -18.34 -12.56
CA GLU A 64 -18.39 -19.02 -11.59
C GLU A 64 -19.77 -18.33 -11.48
N GLY A 65 -20.48 -18.28 -12.61
CA GLY A 65 -21.73 -17.52 -12.78
C GLY A 65 -22.14 -17.32 -14.23
N PHE A 66 -21.24 -17.59 -15.18
CA PHE A 66 -21.51 -17.58 -16.63
C PHE A 66 -22.20 -18.85 -17.14
N ALA A 67 -22.72 -19.71 -16.25
CA ALA A 67 -23.60 -20.80 -16.65
C ALA A 67 -24.80 -20.18 -17.38
N ARG A 68 -24.73 -20.19 -18.72
CA ARG A 68 -25.70 -19.55 -19.60
C ARG A 68 -27.07 -20.11 -19.23
N ALA A 69 -28.01 -19.22 -18.86
CA ALA A 69 -29.42 -19.56 -19.00
C ALA A 69 -29.59 -20.09 -20.42
N THR A 70 -29.97 -21.35 -20.56
CA THR A 70 -30.00 -22.04 -21.83
C THR A 70 -31.09 -21.42 -22.69
N ASN A 71 -30.71 -20.53 -23.61
CA ASN A 71 -31.63 -19.91 -24.59
C ASN A 71 -32.17 -20.92 -25.63
N LYS A 72 -32.07 -22.23 -25.38
CA LYS A 72 -32.56 -23.29 -26.26
C LYS A 72 -34.08 -23.28 -26.41
N ARG A 73 -34.83 -22.62 -25.51
CA ARG A 73 -36.30 -22.61 -25.55
C ARG A 73 -36.88 -21.68 -26.62
N TYR A 74 -36.14 -20.65 -27.05
CA TYR A 74 -36.57 -19.73 -28.12
C TYR A 74 -35.38 -19.42 -29.04
N GLY A 75 -35.27 -20.17 -30.14
CA GLY A 75 -34.34 -19.85 -31.23
C GLY A 75 -34.64 -18.48 -31.82
N ARG A 76 -33.60 -17.72 -32.16
CA ARG A 76 -33.74 -16.39 -32.77
C ARG A 76 -33.97 -16.53 -34.28
N HIS A 77 -35.22 -16.68 -34.71
CA HIS A 77 -35.80 -16.07 -35.91
C HIS A 77 -37.25 -16.56 -36.09
N ARG A 78 -38.23 -15.66 -35.94
CA ARG A 78 -39.53 -15.80 -36.62
C ARG A 78 -39.44 -15.00 -37.91
N GLU A 79 -39.96 -15.53 -39.02
CA GLU A 79 -40.04 -14.79 -40.28
C GLU A 79 -40.89 -13.53 -40.08
N ARG A 80 -40.31 -12.36 -40.38
CA ARG A 80 -40.87 -11.02 -40.07
C ARG A 80 -41.51 -10.34 -41.27
N THR A 81 -41.26 -10.87 -42.46
CA THR A 81 -41.65 -10.28 -43.73
C THR A 81 -42.93 -10.95 -44.20
N LEU A 82 -44.03 -10.20 -44.14
CA LEU A 82 -45.32 -10.61 -44.69
C LEU A 82 -45.48 -9.94 -46.05
N LYS A 83 -45.87 -10.70 -47.07
CA LYS A 83 -46.20 -10.15 -48.38
C LYS A 83 -47.71 -9.96 -48.45
N ILE A 84 -48.17 -8.71 -48.39
CA ILE A 84 -49.58 -8.36 -48.56
C ILE A 84 -49.71 -7.69 -49.93
N GLY A 85 -50.26 -8.40 -50.90
CA GLY A 85 -50.27 -7.99 -52.30
C GLY A 85 -48.86 -8.01 -52.93
N ASN A 86 -48.46 -6.91 -53.58
CA ASN A 86 -47.14 -6.77 -54.24
C ASN A 86 -46.07 -6.07 -53.39
N ARG A 87 -46.33 -5.83 -52.09
CA ARG A 87 -45.39 -5.14 -51.20
C ARG A 87 -45.08 -5.97 -49.96
N TRP A 88 -43.83 -5.85 -49.52
CA TRP A 88 -43.33 -6.48 -48.30
C TRP A 88 -43.58 -5.57 -47.10
N TYR A 89 -44.18 -6.11 -46.06
CA TYR A 89 -44.45 -5.41 -44.81
C TYR A 89 -43.71 -6.13 -43.67
N CYS A 90 -43.03 -5.36 -42.82
CA CYS A 90 -42.51 -5.86 -41.55
C CYS A 90 -43.64 -5.78 -40.52
N ARG A 91 -43.99 -6.91 -39.90
CA ARG A 91 -45.03 -6.91 -38.87
C ARG A 91 -44.51 -6.19 -37.62
N ASP A 92 -45.22 -5.16 -37.15
CA ASP A 92 -44.98 -4.59 -35.83
C ASP A 92 -45.21 -5.67 -34.76
N THR A 93 -44.30 -5.76 -33.80
CA THR A 93 -44.33 -6.81 -32.77
C THR A 93 -44.70 -6.19 -31.44
N ASP A 94 -45.61 -6.83 -30.70
CA ASP A 94 -45.84 -6.49 -29.29
C ASP A 94 -44.51 -6.64 -28.53
N PRO A 95 -44.21 -5.75 -27.56
CA PRO A 95 -43.01 -5.86 -26.77
C PRO A 95 -42.96 -7.23 -26.10
N VAL A 96 -41.89 -7.99 -26.38
CA VAL A 96 -41.70 -9.30 -25.76
C VAL A 96 -41.34 -9.07 -24.29
N TYR A 97 -42.15 -9.61 -23.38
CA TYR A 97 -41.81 -9.63 -21.96
C TYR A 97 -40.58 -10.52 -21.76
N VAL A 98 -39.44 -9.90 -21.45
CA VAL A 98 -38.20 -10.60 -21.12
C VAL A 98 -37.86 -10.27 -19.66
N LEU A 99 -37.66 -11.31 -18.86
CA LEU A 99 -37.12 -11.16 -17.50
C LEU A 99 -35.62 -10.89 -17.60
N GLU A 100 -35.10 -10.03 -16.71
CA GLU A 100 -33.67 -9.75 -16.60
C GLU A 100 -32.87 -11.06 -16.52
N THR A 101 -31.97 -11.29 -17.48
CA THR A 101 -31.14 -12.51 -17.54
C THR A 101 -29.89 -12.41 -16.66
N ALA A 102 -29.68 -11.27 -16.00
CA ALA A 102 -28.57 -11.10 -15.06
C ALA A 102 -28.83 -11.94 -13.81
N ARG A 103 -27.93 -12.89 -13.52
CA ARG A 103 -28.00 -13.73 -12.32
C ARG A 103 -27.96 -12.89 -11.03
N ASN A 104 -27.24 -11.76 -11.05
CA ASN A 104 -27.07 -10.85 -9.93
C ASN A 104 -27.50 -9.43 -10.32
N LYS A 105 -28.32 -8.79 -9.49
CA LYS A 105 -28.74 -7.38 -9.65
C LYS A 105 -27.61 -6.37 -9.39
N LYS A 106 -26.51 -6.81 -8.77
CA LYS A 106 -25.32 -6.01 -8.50
C LYS A 106 -24.11 -6.67 -9.14
N GLN A 107 -23.29 -5.87 -9.81
CA GLN A 107 -21.98 -6.28 -10.28
C GLN A 107 -21.07 -6.53 -9.05
N PRO A 108 -20.21 -7.56 -9.07
CA PRO A 108 -19.21 -7.72 -8.03
C PRO A 108 -18.21 -6.56 -8.08
N ASP A 109 -17.90 -5.96 -6.93
CA ASP A 109 -16.91 -4.88 -6.83
C ASP A 109 -15.52 -5.43 -7.18
N VAL A 110 -14.90 -4.86 -8.21
CA VAL A 110 -13.56 -5.27 -8.70
C VAL A 110 -12.46 -4.81 -7.75
N ILE A 111 -12.67 -3.68 -7.07
CA ILE A 111 -11.73 -3.06 -6.13
C ILE A 111 -12.55 -2.73 -4.88
N THR A 112 -12.02 -3.02 -3.69
CA THR A 112 -12.74 -2.68 -2.46
C THR A 112 -12.73 -1.15 -2.22
N PRO A 113 -13.72 -0.58 -1.53
CA PRO A 113 -13.72 0.85 -1.21
C PRO A 113 -12.46 1.31 -0.49
N GLU A 114 -11.88 0.46 0.37
CA GLU A 114 -10.64 0.71 1.10
C GLU A 114 -9.41 0.71 0.19
N GLU A 115 -9.34 -0.23 -0.75
CA GLU A 115 -8.30 -0.23 -1.78
C GLU A 115 -8.41 1.01 -2.66
N PHE A 116 -9.62 1.42 -3.05
CA PHE A 116 -9.82 2.61 -3.87
C PHE A 116 -9.44 3.90 -3.14
N SER A 117 -9.84 4.05 -1.88
CA SER A 117 -9.55 5.25 -1.08
C SER A 117 -8.06 5.42 -0.79
N SER A 118 -7.33 4.31 -0.62
CA SER A 118 -5.88 4.28 -0.38
C SER A 118 -5.03 4.32 -1.65
N ALA A 119 -5.64 4.34 -2.84
CA ALA A 119 -4.90 4.30 -4.11
C ALA A 119 -4.02 5.54 -4.36
N SER A 120 -4.37 6.70 -3.78
CA SER A 120 -3.50 7.91 -3.82
C SER A 120 -2.16 7.65 -3.15
N TRP A 121 -2.16 7.02 -1.97
CA TRP A 121 -0.96 6.68 -1.21
C TRP A 121 -0.06 5.73 -1.98
N ARG A 122 -0.59 4.64 -2.56
CA ARG A 122 0.21 3.71 -3.38
C ARG A 122 0.84 4.40 -4.60
N ARG A 123 0.13 5.32 -5.25
CA ARG A 123 0.68 6.13 -6.35
C ARG A 123 1.76 7.09 -5.86
N ALA A 124 1.57 7.74 -4.71
CA ALA A 124 2.56 8.60 -4.10
C ALA A 124 3.85 7.84 -3.77
N ILE A 125 3.74 6.64 -3.17
CA ILE A 125 4.87 5.75 -2.87
C ILE A 125 5.63 5.35 -4.14
N ASN A 126 4.92 4.97 -5.20
CA ASN A 126 5.55 4.61 -6.47
C ASN A 126 6.20 5.80 -7.20
N SER A 127 5.93 7.04 -6.77
CA SER A 127 6.54 8.25 -7.31
C SER A 127 7.74 8.78 -6.50
N LEU A 128 8.12 8.07 -5.42
CA LEU A 128 9.32 8.37 -4.64
C LEU A 128 10.59 7.93 -5.38
N ASP A 129 11.73 8.45 -4.94
CA ASP A 129 13.04 8.00 -5.39
C ASP A 129 13.28 6.54 -4.97
N ASP A 130 14.15 5.83 -5.69
CA ASP A 130 14.28 4.38 -5.54
C ASP A 130 14.63 3.92 -4.12
N TYR A 131 15.54 4.62 -3.43
CA TYR A 131 15.90 4.29 -2.04
C TYR A 131 14.76 4.57 -1.05
N GLU A 132 14.01 5.64 -1.25
CA GLU A 132 12.89 6.00 -0.37
C GLU A 132 11.72 5.04 -0.57
N LYS A 133 11.41 4.72 -1.82
CA LYS A 133 10.43 3.71 -2.20
C LYS A 133 10.81 2.35 -1.62
N ALA A 134 12.06 1.93 -1.79
CA ALA A 134 12.56 0.67 -1.25
C ALA A 134 12.46 0.65 0.29
N TRP A 135 12.77 1.75 0.96
CA TRP A 135 12.67 1.87 2.41
C TRP A 135 11.23 1.71 2.89
N ILE A 136 10.30 2.44 2.28
CA ILE A 136 8.87 2.37 2.62
C ILE A 136 8.32 0.96 2.42
N LEU A 137 8.61 0.34 1.28
CA LEU A 137 8.16 -1.02 0.98
C LEU A 137 8.81 -2.07 1.89
N TYR A 138 10.06 -1.85 2.29
CA TYR A 138 10.77 -2.74 3.21
C TYR A 138 10.22 -2.68 4.64
N CYS A 139 10.02 -1.47 5.18
CA CYS A 139 9.61 -1.27 6.57
C CYS A 139 8.11 -1.48 6.79
N TYR A 140 7.28 -1.03 5.85
CA TYR A 140 5.83 -0.93 6.02
C TYR A 140 5.04 -1.90 5.14
N GLY A 141 5.70 -2.54 4.18
CA GLY A 141 5.11 -3.62 3.38
C GLY A 141 4.96 -4.90 4.20
N GLY A 142 3.86 -5.62 3.98
CA GLY A 142 3.60 -6.90 4.64
C GLY A 142 4.62 -7.99 4.31
N GLU A 143 5.25 -7.93 3.12
CA GLU A 143 6.26 -8.89 2.67
C GLU A 143 7.63 -8.20 2.54
N HIS A 144 8.61 -8.68 3.32
CA HIS A 144 9.98 -8.17 3.28
C HIS A 144 10.68 -8.71 2.03
N THR A 145 10.80 -7.90 0.99
CA THR A 145 11.53 -8.32 -0.22
C THR A 145 13.04 -8.14 -0.02
N TYR A 146 13.80 -9.21 -0.26
CA TYR A 146 15.27 -9.20 -0.26
C TYR A 146 15.86 -8.07 -1.12
N MET A 147 15.24 -7.76 -2.27
CA MET A 147 15.69 -6.69 -3.18
C MET A 147 15.66 -5.31 -2.52
N ASN A 148 14.57 -4.97 -1.82
CA ASN A 148 14.47 -3.70 -1.11
C ASN A 148 15.51 -3.63 0.02
N HIS A 149 15.72 -4.71 0.77
CA HIS A 149 16.76 -4.77 1.79
C HIS A 149 18.15 -4.48 1.19
N MET A 150 18.50 -5.13 0.08
CA MET A 150 19.79 -4.92 -0.60
C MET A 150 19.99 -3.48 -1.09
N LEU A 151 18.96 -2.84 -1.64
CA LEU A 151 19.02 -1.44 -2.06
C LEU A 151 19.27 -0.49 -0.89
N ILE A 152 18.69 -0.78 0.28
CA ILE A 152 18.94 0.02 1.48
C ILE A 152 20.33 -0.23 2.04
N CYS A 153 20.81 -1.47 2.04
CA CYS A 153 22.18 -1.78 2.43
C CYS A 153 23.20 -1.02 1.55
N GLU A 154 22.96 -0.95 0.24
CA GLU A 154 23.75 -0.15 -0.69
C GLU A 154 23.70 1.34 -0.32
N TYR A 155 22.52 1.90 -0.08
CA TYR A 155 22.37 3.30 0.34
C TYR A 155 23.15 3.60 1.62
N ILE A 156 23.00 2.78 2.66
CA ILE A 156 23.70 2.97 3.94
C ILE A 156 25.21 2.83 3.77
N TRP A 157 25.65 1.88 2.94
CA TRP A 157 27.06 1.74 2.59
C TRP A 157 27.59 2.99 1.89
N LEU A 158 26.88 3.55 0.92
CA LEU A 158 27.27 4.80 0.24
C LEU A 158 27.41 5.96 1.23
N GLN A 159 26.47 6.12 2.17
CA GLN A 159 26.55 7.13 3.22
C GLN A 159 27.78 6.94 4.12
N MET A 160 28.04 5.69 4.53
CA MET A 160 29.23 5.35 5.32
C MET A 160 30.51 5.65 4.54
N HIS A 161 30.59 5.20 3.30
CA HIS A 161 31.74 5.40 2.42
C HIS A 161 32.03 6.90 2.19
N ASN A 162 31.00 7.72 1.99
CA ASN A 162 31.14 9.17 1.89
C ASN A 162 31.69 9.80 3.18
N ARG A 163 31.17 9.38 4.35
CA ARG A 163 31.68 9.84 5.66
C ARG A 163 33.15 9.47 5.85
N LEU A 164 33.51 8.26 5.47
CA LEU A 164 34.87 7.74 5.55
C LEU A 164 35.83 8.52 4.65
N ARG A 165 35.44 8.77 3.39
CA ARG A 165 36.20 9.61 2.45
C ARG A 165 36.41 11.03 2.98
N ALA A 166 35.38 11.64 3.55
CA ALA A 166 35.48 12.97 4.16
C ALA A 166 36.47 13.01 5.33
N SER A 167 36.60 11.92 6.09
CA SER A 167 37.56 11.81 7.20
C SER A 167 39.02 11.66 6.77
N ARG A 168 39.30 11.41 5.48
CA ARG A 168 40.63 11.14 4.90
C ARG A 168 41.44 10.05 5.61
N LYS A 169 40.78 9.19 6.39
CA LYS A 169 41.44 8.06 7.06
C LYS A 169 41.64 6.93 6.07
N ARG A 170 42.81 6.29 6.12
CA ARG A 170 43.04 5.03 5.41
C ARG A 170 42.23 3.93 6.09
N ILE A 171 41.56 3.13 5.28
CA ILE A 171 40.68 2.05 5.74
C ILE A 171 41.20 0.76 5.12
N THR A 172 41.25 -0.28 5.92
CA THR A 172 41.65 -1.61 5.48
C THR A 172 40.48 -2.31 4.80
N ASP A 173 40.78 -3.26 3.93
CA ASP A 173 39.74 -4.07 3.27
C ASP A 173 38.90 -4.83 4.30
N ASP A 174 39.53 -5.35 5.36
CA ASP A 174 38.83 -5.99 6.49
C ASP A 174 37.80 -5.06 7.16
N MET A 175 38.18 -3.80 7.41
CA MET A 175 37.25 -2.84 8.02
C MET A 175 36.11 -2.50 7.05
N THR A 176 36.38 -2.46 5.75
CA THR A 176 35.37 -2.25 4.71
C THR A 176 34.37 -3.40 4.71
N GLY A 177 34.85 -4.65 4.70
CA GLY A 177 34.01 -5.85 4.79
C GLY A 177 33.13 -5.85 6.04
N ASN A 178 33.72 -5.57 7.21
CA ASN A 178 32.97 -5.48 8.47
C ASN A 178 31.89 -4.42 8.44
N LEU A 179 32.16 -3.24 7.86
CA LEU A 179 31.16 -2.16 7.77
C LEU A 179 30.01 -2.49 6.81
N ILE A 180 30.28 -3.23 5.72
CA ILE A 180 29.24 -3.73 4.81
C ILE A 180 28.33 -4.71 5.55
N THR A 181 28.90 -5.67 6.27
CA THR A 181 28.13 -6.62 7.10
C THR A 181 27.26 -5.88 8.13
N LEU A 182 27.84 -4.89 8.83
CA LEU A 182 27.10 -4.09 9.81
C LEU A 182 25.99 -3.24 9.16
N ALA A 183 26.16 -2.77 7.93
CA ALA A 183 25.10 -2.05 7.22
C ALA A 183 23.88 -2.95 6.97
N GLY A 184 24.11 -4.23 6.66
CA GLY A 184 23.05 -5.25 6.55
C GLY A 184 22.29 -5.45 7.86
N ILE A 185 23.01 -5.76 8.93
CA ILE A 185 22.40 -5.99 10.26
C ILE A 185 21.67 -4.73 10.74
N MET A 186 22.26 -3.55 10.54
CA MET A 186 21.62 -2.28 10.91
C MET A 186 20.33 -2.05 10.12
N THR A 187 20.36 -2.28 8.81
CA THR A 187 19.18 -2.10 7.95
C THR A 187 18.04 -3.01 8.42
N TRP A 188 18.36 -4.26 8.75
CA TRP A 188 17.40 -5.18 9.36
C TRP A 188 16.81 -4.63 10.65
N ASN A 189 17.66 -4.29 11.61
CA ASN A 189 17.22 -3.76 12.90
C ASN A 189 16.34 -2.52 12.76
N ALA A 190 16.74 -1.58 11.90
CA ALA A 190 15.99 -0.35 11.67
C ALA A 190 14.63 -0.65 11.00
N GLY A 191 14.58 -1.56 10.02
CA GLY A 191 13.32 -1.99 9.42
C GLY A 191 12.35 -2.59 10.43
N GLN A 192 12.85 -3.45 11.32
CA GLN A 192 12.05 -4.07 12.38
C GLN A 192 11.52 -3.04 13.39
N LEU A 193 12.35 -2.07 13.79
CA LEU A 193 11.96 -1.00 14.72
C LEU A 193 10.93 -0.04 14.10
N MET A 194 11.12 0.35 12.84
CA MET A 194 10.23 1.31 12.17
C MET A 194 8.91 0.65 11.75
N GLY A 195 8.92 -0.63 11.40
CA GLY A 195 7.73 -1.39 10.99
C GLY A 195 6.66 -1.56 12.09
N GLY A 196 6.92 -1.11 13.32
CA GLY A 196 5.91 -1.00 14.37
C GLY A 196 5.34 -2.34 14.86
N LYS A 197 6.08 -3.45 14.67
CA LYS A 197 5.67 -4.76 15.18
C LYS A 197 5.87 -4.78 16.69
N ASP A 198 4.79 -4.99 17.44
CA ASP A 198 4.84 -5.28 18.87
C ASP A 198 5.71 -6.55 19.05
N ASN A 199 6.88 -6.41 19.66
CA ASN A 199 7.96 -7.41 19.78
C ASN A 199 8.92 -7.54 18.58
N ALA A 200 9.32 -6.42 18.00
CA ALA A 200 10.41 -6.39 17.03
C ALA A 200 11.70 -7.02 17.60
N GLU A 201 12.07 -8.19 17.08
CA GLU A 201 13.36 -8.83 17.37
C GLU A 201 14.47 -8.10 16.62
N ILE A 202 15.39 -7.51 17.37
CA ILE A 202 16.57 -6.82 16.85
C ILE A 202 17.84 -7.51 17.30
N PHE A 203 18.84 -7.51 16.43
CA PHE A 203 20.17 -7.97 16.77
C PHE A 203 20.85 -6.99 17.74
N ALA A 204 21.30 -7.50 18.88
CA ALA A 204 22.02 -6.70 19.85
C ALA A 204 23.40 -6.27 19.30
N PRO A 205 23.97 -5.14 19.76
CA PRO A 205 25.33 -4.74 19.41
C PRO A 205 26.40 -5.80 19.69
N SER A 206 26.22 -6.63 20.72
CA SER A 206 27.11 -7.75 21.04
C SER A 206 27.08 -8.83 19.95
N TYR A 207 25.90 -9.17 19.45
CA TYR A 207 25.76 -10.09 18.31
C TYR A 207 26.41 -9.51 17.06
N ALA A 208 26.17 -8.24 16.75
CA ALA A 208 26.79 -7.58 15.61
C ALA A 208 28.33 -7.56 15.70
N ALA A 209 28.90 -7.41 16.90
CA ALA A 209 30.35 -7.49 17.14
C ALA A 209 30.90 -8.90 16.92
N GLN A 210 30.17 -9.92 17.39
CA GLN A 210 30.52 -11.32 17.19
C GLN A 210 30.48 -11.70 15.70
N GLU A 211 29.47 -11.23 14.97
CA GLU A 211 29.29 -11.51 13.54
C GLU A 211 30.46 -10.98 12.69
N ILE A 212 31.04 -9.83 13.07
CA ILE A 212 32.24 -9.29 12.42
C ILE A 212 33.56 -9.75 13.06
N GLY A 213 33.51 -10.66 14.05
CA GLY A 213 34.70 -11.22 14.70
C GLY A 213 35.53 -10.23 15.52
N VAL A 214 34.92 -9.17 16.07
CA VAL A 214 35.62 -8.09 16.77
C VAL A 214 35.42 -8.20 18.29
N SER A 215 36.51 -8.03 19.06
CA SER A 215 36.43 -7.99 20.53
C SER A 215 35.64 -6.79 21.06
N ASP A 216 35.06 -6.92 22.26
CA ASP A 216 34.31 -5.83 22.91
C ASP A 216 35.08 -4.51 22.94
N LYS A 217 36.36 -4.56 23.29
CA LYS A 217 37.22 -3.37 23.34
C LYS A 217 37.29 -2.66 21.98
N ALA A 218 37.44 -3.43 20.90
CA ALA A 218 37.51 -2.89 19.55
C ALA A 218 36.13 -2.42 19.04
N TRP A 219 35.04 -3.07 19.45
CA TRP A 219 33.68 -2.61 19.21
C TRP A 219 33.45 -1.21 19.78
N TRP A 220 33.72 -1.04 21.07
CA TRP A 220 33.50 0.24 21.77
C TRP A 220 34.40 1.36 21.26
N LYS A 221 35.65 1.04 20.92
CA LYS A 221 36.63 2.04 20.45
C LYS A 221 36.39 2.48 19.01
N SER A 222 36.07 1.53 18.12
CA SER A 222 36.05 1.76 16.67
C SER A 222 34.63 1.72 16.12
N TYR A 223 33.89 0.62 16.33
CA TYR A 223 32.65 0.34 15.57
C TYR A 223 31.40 1.01 16.14
N LYS A 224 31.31 1.28 17.44
CA LYS A 224 30.12 1.90 18.05
C LYS A 224 29.68 3.20 17.36
N LYS A 225 30.64 4.04 16.94
CA LYS A 225 30.36 5.30 16.22
C LYS A 225 29.94 5.09 14.77
N HIS A 226 30.35 3.99 14.14
CA HIS A 226 29.85 3.59 12.81
C HIS A 226 28.43 3.05 12.91
N TRP A 227 28.20 2.16 13.88
CA TRP A 227 26.89 1.59 14.18
C TRP A 227 25.85 2.69 14.39
N LYS A 228 26.10 3.61 15.34
CA LYS A 228 25.16 4.72 15.59
C LYS A 228 24.89 5.57 14.34
N PHE A 229 25.90 5.83 13.52
CA PHE A 229 25.71 6.61 12.31
C PHE A 229 24.86 5.91 11.26
N MET A 230 25.03 4.59 11.08
CA MET A 230 24.17 3.83 10.16
C MET A 230 22.72 3.87 10.64
N TYR A 231 22.48 3.72 11.95
CA TYR A 231 21.15 3.89 12.54
C TYR A 231 20.57 5.28 12.26
N ASP A 232 21.35 6.34 12.53
CA ASP A 232 20.92 7.71 12.31
C ASP A 232 20.59 7.95 10.82
N LYS A 233 21.32 7.33 9.88
CA LYS A 233 21.02 7.39 8.43
C LYS A 233 19.76 6.63 8.03
N CYS A 234 19.44 5.49 8.66
CA CYS A 234 18.14 4.84 8.47
C CYS A 234 17.00 5.73 8.97
N ALA A 235 17.15 6.36 10.14
CA ALA A 235 16.14 7.26 10.71
C ALA A 235 15.93 8.53 9.86
N GLU A 236 17.01 9.10 9.34
CA GLU A 236 16.94 10.22 8.38
C GLU A 236 16.22 9.80 7.09
N LEU A 237 16.51 8.60 6.55
CA LEU A 237 15.84 8.10 5.35
C LEU A 237 14.35 7.90 5.58
N ASP A 238 13.96 7.34 6.74
CA ASP A 238 12.55 7.17 7.13
C ASP A 238 11.81 8.51 7.17
N LEU A 239 12.38 9.47 7.89
CA LEU A 239 11.77 10.79 8.04
C LEU A 239 11.65 11.48 6.68
N ASN A 240 12.71 11.52 5.88
CA ASN A 240 12.70 12.15 4.56
C ASN A 240 11.67 11.51 3.62
N ALA A 241 11.57 10.18 3.61
CA ALA A 241 10.59 9.47 2.79
C ALA A 241 9.16 9.80 3.20
N LEU A 242 8.86 9.81 4.51
CA LEU A 242 7.53 10.16 5.03
C LEU A 242 7.17 11.63 4.79
N GLU A 243 8.12 12.55 4.94
CA GLU A 243 7.91 13.97 4.63
C GLU A 243 7.65 14.21 3.14
N LYS A 244 8.37 13.51 2.25
CA LYS A 244 8.12 13.58 0.80
C LYS A 244 6.76 13.01 0.43
N LEU A 245 6.33 11.92 1.07
CA LEU A 245 4.98 11.38 0.89
C LEU A 245 3.92 12.38 1.28
N MET A 246 4.07 13.03 2.44
CA MET A 246 3.13 14.04 2.91
C MET A 246 2.95 15.19 1.91
N LYS A 247 4.00 15.57 1.19
CA LYS A 247 3.94 16.63 0.15
C LYS A 247 3.24 16.18 -1.15
N LYS A 248 3.10 14.88 -1.38
CA LYS A 248 2.61 14.29 -2.63
C LYS A 248 1.14 13.84 -2.56
N ILE A 249 0.52 13.89 -1.39
CA ILE A 249 -0.84 13.42 -1.11
C ILE A 249 -1.78 14.61 -0.97
#